data_AF-A0A4Q2CYR8-F1
#
_entry.id   AF-A0A4Q2CYR8-F1
#
_cell.length_a   1.000
_cell.length_b   1.000
_cell.length_c   1.000
_cell.angle_alpha   90.00
_cell.angle_beta   90.00
_cell.angle_gamma   90.00
#
_symmetry.space_group_name_H-M   'P 1'
#
loop_
_entity.id
_entity.type
_entity.pdbx_description
1 polymer ?
#
loop_
_entity_poly.entity_id
_entity_poly.type
_entity_poly.pdbx_seq_one_letter_code
_entity_poly.pdbx_strand_id
1 'polypeptide(L)'
;MPVEPKKDVQVRLMAQERANNTQLGVTRWVAQAIELQEDQIQLADLISCHKRSPTPSQSVEIQKKREFILKRLNSIMSEGEVLFPLAKLDEMLGRAPVLREICLCNDACTCADEIAVTLDPRPKPSDVEHFLLPLPSCLDTRPIGWSHVADVEEELRVGQANEALEALRVEIAHKSYLYRANRGAASTGKKAKTRSYNAIGKVDRVIRNHVKRYDAAVWALDRLGVRSKYPMFQEIKPEHTKAVTNVYDPNARGQRNISLSWIWMNNANSNSSENVAYVAEGMQLNLQLITH
;
A
#
# COMPACT_ATOMS: atom_id res chain seq x y z
N MET A 1 -14.64 -14.46 6.98
CA MET A 1 -15.00 -13.19 7.66
C MET A 1 -14.80 -12.06 6.67
N PRO A 2 -15.74 -11.09 6.57
CA PRO A 2 -15.50 -9.87 5.83
C PRO A 2 -14.28 -9.17 6.43
N VAL A 3 -13.45 -8.63 5.56
CA VAL A 3 -12.16 -8.04 5.91
C VAL A 3 -12.41 -6.58 6.33
N GLU A 4 -12.10 -6.21 7.57
CA GLU A 4 -12.37 -4.86 8.11
C GLU A 4 -11.37 -3.83 7.55
N PRO A 5 -11.82 -2.78 6.84
CA PRO A 5 -10.96 -1.68 6.37
C PRO A 5 -10.36 -0.86 7.52
N LYS A 6 -9.21 -0.23 7.29
CA LYS A 6 -8.52 0.62 8.29
C LYS A 6 -9.43 1.66 8.94
N LYS A 7 -10.32 2.28 8.15
CA LYS A 7 -11.24 3.33 8.64
C LYS A 7 -12.29 2.79 9.60
N ASP A 8 -12.79 1.58 9.36
CA ASP A 8 -13.76 0.94 10.25
C ASP A 8 -13.09 0.51 11.56
N VAL A 9 -11.88 -0.06 11.46
CA VAL A 9 -11.01 -0.34 12.62
C VAL A 9 -10.80 0.93 13.44
N GLN A 10 -10.46 2.06 12.79
CA GLN A 10 -10.24 3.35 13.45
C GLN A 10 -11.49 3.82 14.21
N VAL A 11 -12.67 3.76 13.59
CA VAL A 11 -13.94 4.14 14.24
C VAL A 11 -14.21 3.27 15.46
N ARG A 12 -14.02 1.96 15.32
CA ARG A 12 -14.22 0.99 16.40
C ARG A 12 -13.28 1.26 17.58
N LEU A 13 -11.99 1.45 17.33
CA LEU A 13 -10.99 1.72 18.36
C LEU A 13 -11.25 3.07 19.06
N MET A 14 -11.59 4.13 18.32
CA MET A 14 -11.96 5.42 18.93
C MET A 14 -13.22 5.32 19.80
N ALA A 15 -14.20 4.50 19.39
CA ALA A 15 -15.39 4.25 20.20
C ALA A 15 -15.05 3.49 21.50
N GLN A 16 -14.12 2.54 21.45
CA GLN A 16 -13.63 1.81 22.63
C GLN A 16 -12.85 2.71 23.59
N GLU A 17 -11.94 3.55 23.10
CA GLU A 17 -11.24 4.56 23.91
C GLU A 17 -12.23 5.46 24.66
N ARG A 18 -13.27 5.92 23.95
CA ARG A 18 -14.32 6.77 24.52
C ARG A 18 -15.16 6.05 25.56
N ALA A 19 -15.53 4.79 25.31
CA ALA A 19 -16.33 4.00 26.24
C ALA A 19 -15.57 3.69 27.53
N ASN A 20 -14.26 3.40 27.42
CA ASN A 20 -13.41 3.06 28.56
C ASN A 20 -12.86 4.29 29.29
N ASN A 21 -12.96 5.48 28.68
CA ASN A 21 -12.40 6.75 29.17
C ASN A 21 -10.90 6.65 29.48
N THR A 22 -10.17 5.89 28.66
CA THR A 22 -8.73 5.67 28.78
C THR A 22 -8.08 5.94 27.43
N GLN A 23 -6.89 6.56 27.45
CA GLN A 23 -6.03 6.72 26.26
C GLN A 23 -6.72 7.45 25.09
N LEU A 24 -7.62 8.39 25.40
CA LEU A 24 -8.34 9.18 24.41
C LEU A 24 -7.39 9.86 23.43
N GLY A 25 -7.54 9.56 22.14
CA GLY A 25 -6.79 10.21 21.06
C GLY A 25 -5.57 9.44 20.58
N VAL A 26 -5.17 8.35 21.27
CA VAL A 26 -4.05 7.50 20.83
C VAL A 26 -4.35 6.89 19.46
N THR A 27 -5.54 6.34 19.25
CA THR A 27 -5.98 5.78 17.96
C THR A 27 -5.92 6.80 16.85
N ARG A 28 -6.40 8.01 17.10
CA ARG A 28 -6.34 9.10 16.11
C ARG A 28 -4.89 9.43 15.75
N TRP A 29 -4.04 9.56 16.76
CA TRP A 29 -2.63 9.90 16.59
C TRP A 29 -1.88 8.83 15.78
N VAL A 30 -2.05 7.55 16.14
CA VAL A 30 -1.45 6.42 15.39
C VAL A 30 -1.98 6.38 13.95
N ALA A 31 -3.29 6.54 13.75
CA ALA A 31 -3.88 6.53 12.41
C ALA A 31 -3.36 7.70 11.54
N GLN A 32 -3.22 8.90 12.10
CA GLN A 32 -2.63 10.05 11.40
C GLN A 32 -1.17 9.80 11.01
N ALA A 33 -0.39 9.16 11.88
CA ALA A 33 0.98 8.78 11.56
C ALA A 33 1.05 7.73 10.44
N ILE A 34 0.20 6.69 10.48
CA ILE A 34 0.11 5.70 9.38
C ILE A 34 -0.26 6.39 8.06
N GLU A 35 -1.21 7.32 8.06
CA GLU A 35 -1.58 8.09 6.86
C GLU A 35 -0.43 8.99 6.37
N LEU A 36 0.33 9.60 7.27
CA LEU A 36 1.50 10.39 6.90
C LEU A 36 2.58 9.51 6.25
N GLN A 37 2.77 8.26 6.69
CA GLN A 37 3.64 7.30 6.01
C GLN A 37 3.14 6.98 4.59
N GLU A 38 1.82 6.88 4.38
CA GLU A 38 1.25 6.70 3.03
C GLU A 38 1.53 7.92 2.14
N ASP A 39 1.43 9.14 2.69
CA ASP A 39 1.79 10.38 1.97
C ASP A 39 3.28 10.41 1.61
N GLN A 40 4.17 9.95 2.51
CA GLN A 40 5.61 9.82 2.27
C GLN A 40 5.91 8.83 1.13
N ILE A 41 5.24 7.67 1.10
CA ILE A 41 5.37 6.69 0.01
C ILE A 41 4.98 7.31 -1.33
N GLN A 42 3.86 8.05 -1.38
CA GLN A 42 3.43 8.72 -2.60
C GLN A 42 4.40 9.81 -3.07
N LEU A 43 4.98 10.57 -2.13
CA LEU A 43 6.00 11.57 -2.45
C LEU A 43 7.28 10.93 -2.98
N ALA A 44 7.75 9.85 -2.35
CA ALA A 44 8.92 9.10 -2.81
C ALA A 44 8.70 8.54 -4.23
N ASP A 45 7.51 7.99 -4.51
CA ASP A 45 7.12 7.55 -5.86
C ASP A 45 7.08 8.70 -6.88
N LEU A 46 6.64 9.89 -6.46
CA LEU A 46 6.66 11.07 -7.32
C LEU A 46 8.08 11.49 -7.68
N ILE A 47 8.96 11.59 -6.67
CA ILE A 47 10.37 11.96 -6.85
C ILE A 47 11.08 10.94 -7.75
N SER A 48 10.87 9.64 -7.51
CA SER A 48 11.49 8.58 -8.31
C SER A 48 11.00 8.57 -9.77
N CYS A 49 9.76 9.02 -10.04
CA CYS A 49 9.29 9.16 -11.42
C CYS A 49 10.00 10.27 -12.20
N HIS A 50 10.58 11.27 -11.52
CA HIS A 50 11.27 12.40 -12.17
C HIS A 50 12.79 12.19 -12.32
N LYS A 51 13.31 11.07 -11.80
CA LYS A 51 14.63 10.38 -11.86
C LYS A 51 15.93 11.12 -12.23
N ARG A 52 15.97 12.31 -12.88
CA ARG A 52 17.19 13.11 -13.12
C ARG A 52 17.02 14.64 -13.22
N SER A 53 15.86 15.19 -13.55
CA SER A 53 15.65 16.66 -13.58
C SER A 53 14.16 17.00 -13.70
N PRO A 54 13.46 17.27 -12.58
CA PRO A 54 12.07 17.69 -12.62
C PRO A 54 11.92 19.03 -13.33
N THR A 55 10.84 19.20 -14.11
CA THR A 55 10.51 20.51 -14.67
C THR A 55 10.21 21.52 -13.56
N PRO A 56 10.30 22.85 -13.78
CA PRO A 56 9.98 23.83 -12.74
C PRO A 56 8.60 23.61 -12.10
N SER A 57 7.58 23.25 -12.89
CA SER A 57 6.25 22.93 -12.38
C SER A 57 6.23 21.67 -11.50
N GLN A 58 6.97 20.63 -11.89
CA GLN A 58 7.11 19.39 -11.09
C GLN A 58 7.88 19.64 -9.79
N SER A 59 8.93 20.46 -9.83
CA SER A 59 9.68 20.87 -8.64
C SER A 59 8.80 21.63 -7.65
N VAL A 60 7.94 22.52 -8.14
CA VAL A 60 6.94 23.22 -7.31
C VAL A 60 5.94 22.23 -6.70
N GLU A 61 5.48 21.23 -7.45
CA GLU A 61 4.58 20.20 -6.94
C GLU A 61 5.24 19.36 -5.82
N ILE A 62 6.47 18.91 -6.04
CA ILE A 62 7.27 18.17 -5.05
C ILE A 62 7.44 19.02 -3.78
N GLN A 63 7.80 20.30 -3.93
CA GLN A 63 8.01 21.19 -2.78
C GLN A 63 6.72 21.44 -2.00
N LYS A 64 5.58 21.64 -2.68
CA LYS A 64 4.26 21.76 -2.04
C LYS A 64 3.90 20.50 -1.24
N LYS A 65 4.19 19.31 -1.77
CA LYS A 65 3.96 18.05 -1.06
C LYS A 65 4.89 17.91 0.15
N ARG A 66 6.16 18.29 0.04
CA ARG A 66 7.09 18.31 1.18
C ARG A 66 6.62 19.25 2.29
N GLU A 67 6.19 20.47 1.95
CA GLU A 67 5.64 21.42 2.91
C GLU A 67 4.37 20.90 3.59
N PHE A 68 3.49 20.23 2.84
CA PHE A 68 2.30 19.60 3.39
C PHE A 68 2.65 18.51 4.42
N ILE A 69 3.56 17.60 4.05
CA ILE A 69 4.03 16.52 4.94
C ILE A 69 4.70 17.09 6.19
N LEU A 70 5.55 18.12 6.06
CA LEU A 70 6.18 18.80 7.20
C LEU A 70 5.17 19.40 8.17
N LYS A 71 4.15 20.11 7.66
CA LYS A 71 3.09 20.69 8.51
C LYS A 71 2.33 19.60 9.25
N ARG A 72 2.01 18.50 8.57
CA ARG A 72 1.29 17.36 9.15
C ARG A 72 2.13 16.63 10.19
N LEU A 73 3.43 16.46 9.93
CA LEU A 73 4.39 15.92 10.88
C LEU A 73 4.42 16.76 12.16
N ASN A 74 4.62 18.08 12.05
CA ASN A 74 4.67 18.96 13.22
C ASN A 74 3.37 18.92 14.03
N SER A 75 2.22 18.82 13.38
CA SER A 75 0.92 18.62 14.05
C SER A 75 0.87 17.31 14.83
N ILE A 76 1.31 16.21 14.21
CA ILE A 76 1.34 14.88 14.87
C ILE A 76 2.33 14.88 16.04
N MET A 77 3.49 15.51 15.91
CA MET A 77 4.48 15.60 16.98
C MET A 77 3.90 16.38 18.18
N SER A 78 3.28 17.53 17.92
CA SER A 78 2.64 18.33 18.97
C SER A 78 1.48 17.60 19.65
N GLU A 79 0.62 16.91 18.89
CA GLU A 79 -0.44 16.04 19.46
C GLU A 79 0.18 14.91 20.32
N GLY A 80 1.29 14.34 19.86
CA GLY A 80 2.00 13.27 20.54
C GLY A 80 2.65 13.70 21.86
N GLU A 81 3.22 14.90 21.93
CA GLU A 81 3.81 15.46 23.17
C GLU A 81 2.76 15.62 24.27
N VAL A 82 1.53 15.99 23.90
CA VAL A 82 0.40 16.08 24.83
C VAL A 82 -0.04 14.70 25.33
N LEU A 83 -0.09 13.71 24.43
CA LEU A 83 -0.50 12.34 24.77
C LEU A 83 0.58 11.58 25.56
N PHE A 84 1.84 11.86 25.29
CA PHE A 84 3.00 11.13 25.81
C PHE A 84 4.07 12.09 26.36
N PRO A 85 3.77 12.88 27.41
CA PRO A 85 4.68 13.92 27.91
C PRO A 85 6.03 13.38 28.44
N LEU A 86 6.09 12.08 28.76
CA LEU A 86 7.31 11.40 29.19
C LEU A 86 8.10 10.79 28.02
N ALA A 87 7.51 10.69 26.83
CA ALA A 87 8.17 10.21 25.64
C ALA A 87 8.82 11.39 24.93
N LYS A 88 10.14 11.36 24.76
CA LYS A 88 10.87 12.37 24.00
C LYS A 88 10.77 12.08 22.51
N LEU A 89 9.61 12.39 21.92
CA LEU A 89 9.28 12.02 20.54
C LEU A 89 10.29 12.54 19.51
N ASP A 90 10.85 13.74 19.72
CA ASP A 90 11.86 14.32 18.84
C ASP A 90 13.15 13.50 18.78
N GLU A 91 13.55 12.85 19.88
CA GLU A 91 14.73 11.97 19.93
C GLU A 91 14.46 10.62 19.24
N MET A 92 13.19 10.32 18.93
CA MET A 92 12.74 9.04 18.37
C MET A 92 12.57 9.08 16.83
N LEU A 93 12.75 10.25 16.22
CA LEU A 93 12.73 10.40 14.76
C LEU A 93 13.96 9.71 14.13
N GLY A 94 13.72 8.89 13.11
CA GLY A 94 14.75 8.11 12.40
C GLY A 94 14.58 8.14 10.87
N ARG A 95 15.20 7.21 10.15
CA ARG A 95 15.01 7.06 8.69
C ARG A 95 14.20 5.81 8.34
N ALA A 96 13.20 5.98 7.47
CA ALA A 96 12.31 4.91 7.06
C ALA A 96 13.06 3.77 6.35
N PRO A 97 12.65 2.50 6.54
CA PRO A 97 13.18 1.42 5.73
C PRO A 97 12.88 1.72 4.25
N VAL A 98 13.80 1.36 3.37
CA VAL A 98 13.53 1.51 1.95
C VAL A 98 12.58 0.40 1.52
N LEU A 99 11.37 0.79 1.11
CA LEU A 99 10.39 -0.13 0.55
C LEU A 99 10.85 -0.56 -0.84
N ARG A 100 10.71 -1.86 -1.14
CA ARG A 100 11.14 -2.42 -2.41
C ARG A 100 10.39 -1.81 -3.60
N GLU A 101 11.05 -1.75 -4.75
CA GLU A 101 10.38 -1.53 -6.03
C GLU A 101 10.11 -2.90 -6.67
N ILE A 102 8.85 -3.22 -6.93
CA ILE A 102 8.44 -4.47 -7.58
C ILE A 102 8.36 -4.29 -9.10
N CYS A 103 8.85 -5.25 -9.89
CA CYS A 103 8.54 -5.25 -11.33
C CYS A 103 7.07 -5.62 -11.61
N LEU A 104 6.42 -4.88 -12.50
CA LEU A 104 5.05 -5.15 -12.97
C LEU A 104 4.96 -5.53 -14.45
N CYS A 105 6.11 -5.80 -15.06
CA CYS A 105 6.27 -6.39 -16.38
C CYS A 105 5.43 -7.66 -16.53
N ASN A 106 4.59 -7.70 -17.56
CA ASN A 106 3.78 -8.89 -17.84
C ASN A 106 4.59 -9.98 -18.57
N ASP A 107 5.60 -9.58 -19.34
CA ASP A 107 6.52 -10.45 -20.08
C ASP A 107 7.77 -10.78 -19.24
N ALA A 108 8.46 -11.88 -19.58
CA ALA A 108 9.74 -12.22 -18.96
C ALA A 108 10.75 -11.08 -19.17
N CYS A 109 11.12 -10.43 -18.07
CA CYS A 109 11.82 -9.16 -18.03
C CYS A 109 12.97 -9.28 -17.03
N THR A 110 14.16 -8.81 -17.41
CA THR A 110 15.36 -8.80 -16.55
C THR A 110 15.55 -7.48 -15.81
N CYS A 111 14.49 -6.68 -15.73
CA CYS A 111 14.35 -5.59 -14.79
C CYS A 111 14.77 -6.10 -13.40
N ALA A 112 15.97 -5.72 -12.98
CA ALA A 112 16.44 -6.01 -11.64
C ALA A 112 15.49 -5.34 -10.65
N ASP A 113 15.17 -6.01 -9.55
CA ASP A 113 14.68 -5.33 -8.37
C ASP A 113 15.80 -4.35 -7.97
N GLU A 114 15.67 -3.08 -8.33
CA GLU A 114 16.64 -2.05 -7.92
C GLU A 114 16.53 -1.94 -6.40
N ILE A 115 17.50 -2.52 -5.70
CA ILE A 115 17.70 -2.29 -4.27
C ILE A 115 18.04 -0.81 -4.13
N ALA A 116 17.11 -0.08 -3.50
CA ALA A 116 17.33 1.08 -2.66
C ALA A 116 18.68 1.80 -2.80
N VAL A 117 18.62 3.00 -3.38
CA VAL A 117 19.68 4.01 -3.42
C VAL A 117 20.40 4.12 -2.06
N THR A 118 21.73 4.22 -2.08
CA THR A 118 22.54 4.55 -0.90
C THR A 118 22.12 5.93 -0.37
N LEU A 119 21.36 5.95 0.73
CA LEU A 119 20.92 7.20 1.35
C LEU A 119 21.96 7.67 2.38
N ASP A 120 22.31 8.96 2.32
CA ASP A 120 23.24 9.67 3.24
C ASP A 120 22.82 9.49 4.71
N PRO A 121 23.65 9.05 5.68
CA PRO A 121 23.22 8.50 6.98
C PRO A 121 22.36 9.38 7.90
N ARG A 122 22.26 10.70 7.65
CA ARG A 122 21.39 11.61 8.42
C ARG A 122 20.29 12.20 7.53
N PRO A 123 19.01 12.07 7.90
CA PRO A 123 17.93 12.75 7.19
C PRO A 123 18.15 14.26 7.26
N LYS A 124 18.17 14.94 6.12
CA LYS A 124 18.07 16.41 6.11
C LYS A 124 16.59 16.79 6.25
N PRO A 125 16.25 17.97 6.78
CA PRO A 125 14.89 18.51 6.75
C PRO A 125 14.28 18.59 5.33
N SER A 126 15.10 18.51 4.29
CA SER A 126 14.68 18.41 2.89
C SER A 126 14.13 17.03 2.49
N ASP A 127 14.34 15.99 3.30
CA ASP A 127 14.12 14.58 2.95
C ASP A 127 12.94 13.99 3.74
N VAL A 128 11.86 14.75 3.82
CA VAL A 128 10.69 14.46 4.68
C VAL A 128 9.92 13.23 4.24
N GLU A 129 10.08 12.82 2.98
CA GLU A 129 9.66 11.52 2.44
C GLU A 129 10.34 10.31 3.10
N HIS A 130 11.40 10.53 3.89
CA HIS A 130 12.22 9.47 4.49
C HIS A 130 12.24 9.50 6.01
N PHE A 131 11.47 10.37 6.66
CA PHE A 131 11.43 10.44 8.13
C PHE A 131 10.63 9.27 8.70
N LEU A 132 11.19 8.55 9.69
CA LEU A 132 10.41 7.66 10.54
C LEU A 132 9.59 8.48 11.51
N LEU A 133 8.31 8.13 11.59
CA LEU A 133 7.42 8.61 12.63
C LEU A 133 7.66 7.80 13.91
N PRO A 134 7.44 8.39 15.09
CA PRO A 134 7.64 7.70 16.37
C PRO A 134 6.51 6.69 16.66
N LEU A 135 6.26 5.75 15.75
CA LEU A 135 5.33 4.65 15.94
C LEU A 135 6.03 3.46 16.60
N PRO A 136 5.35 2.65 17.44
CA PRO A 136 5.94 1.47 18.07
C PRO A 136 6.72 0.55 17.12
N SER A 137 6.23 0.33 15.90
CA SER A 137 6.91 -0.49 14.87
C SER A 137 8.22 0.13 14.35
N CYS A 138 8.37 1.45 14.46
CA CYS A 138 9.52 2.19 13.96
C CYS A 138 10.65 2.33 14.99
N LEU A 139 10.43 1.84 16.21
CA LEU A 139 11.37 1.97 17.33
C LEU A 139 12.08 0.65 17.57
N ASP A 140 13.36 0.70 17.94
CA ASP A 140 14.09 -0.50 18.38
C ASP A 140 13.72 -0.88 19.81
N THR A 141 13.50 0.12 20.66
CA THR A 141 13.03 -0.06 22.03
C THR A 141 11.76 0.76 22.24
N ARG A 142 10.69 0.08 22.69
CA ARG A 142 9.42 0.73 22.97
C ARG A 142 9.50 1.49 24.31
N PRO A 143 9.02 2.74 24.38
CA PRO A 143 8.91 3.44 25.66
C PRO A 143 8.01 2.69 26.66
N ILE A 144 8.26 2.93 27.94
CA ILE A 144 7.42 2.38 29.01
C ILE A 144 5.99 2.91 28.85
N GLY A 145 5.01 2.01 28.97
CA GLY A 145 3.58 2.36 28.84
C GLY A 145 3.03 2.39 27.41
N TRP A 146 3.85 2.11 26.40
CA TRP A 146 3.44 2.09 24.99
C TRP A 146 2.87 0.75 24.51
N SER A 147 2.59 -0.19 25.42
CA SER A 147 1.98 -1.48 25.07
C SER A 147 0.66 -1.28 24.32
N HIS A 148 -0.23 -0.44 24.83
CA HIS A 148 -1.51 -0.15 24.18
C HIS A 148 -1.34 0.56 22.82
N VAL A 149 -0.37 1.47 22.69
CA VAL A 149 -0.09 2.15 21.42
C VAL A 149 0.30 1.13 20.34
N ALA A 150 1.06 0.09 20.74
CA ALA A 150 1.44 -1.01 19.85
C ALA A 150 0.25 -1.90 19.48
N ASP A 151 -0.67 -2.16 20.40
CA ASP A 151 -1.89 -2.93 20.13
C ASP A 151 -2.81 -2.18 19.14
N VAL A 152 -2.96 -0.86 19.33
CA VAL A 152 -3.69 0.02 18.41
C VAL A 152 -3.01 0.05 17.04
N GLU A 153 -1.68 0.16 16.99
CA GLU A 153 -0.94 0.09 15.73
C GLU A 153 -1.15 -1.27 15.05
N GLU A 154 -1.05 -2.38 15.76
CA GLU A 154 -1.28 -3.73 15.22
C GLU A 154 -2.63 -3.82 14.48
N GLU A 155 -3.72 -3.42 15.13
CA GLU A 155 -5.06 -3.47 14.52
C GLU A 155 -5.17 -2.57 13.29
N LEU A 156 -4.64 -1.35 13.36
CA LEU A 156 -4.66 -0.42 12.22
C LEU A 156 -3.79 -0.90 11.05
N ARG A 157 -2.67 -1.58 11.31
CA ARG A 157 -1.81 -2.18 10.27
C ARG A 157 -2.48 -3.37 9.61
N VAL A 158 -3.23 -4.18 10.35
CA VAL A 158 -4.07 -5.23 9.77
C VAL A 158 -5.10 -4.62 8.83
N GLY A 159 -5.83 -3.59 9.28
CA GLY A 159 -6.78 -2.86 8.44
C GLY A 159 -6.13 -2.23 7.21
N GLN A 160 -4.91 -1.68 7.35
CA GLN A 160 -4.12 -1.10 6.25
C GLN A 160 -3.73 -2.16 5.21
N ALA A 161 -3.20 -3.30 5.65
CA ALA A 161 -2.78 -4.40 4.76
C ALA A 161 -3.97 -4.94 3.96
N ASN A 162 -5.11 -5.10 4.63
CA ASN A 162 -6.36 -5.53 4.04
C ASN A 162 -6.88 -4.56 2.97
N GLU A 163 -6.94 -3.27 3.29
CA GLU A 163 -7.34 -2.22 2.36
C GLU A 163 -6.42 -2.18 1.13
N ALA A 164 -5.10 -2.28 1.35
CA ALA A 164 -4.11 -2.31 0.27
C ALA A 164 -4.26 -3.55 -0.63
N LEU A 165 -4.54 -4.73 -0.07
CA LEU A 165 -4.79 -5.95 -0.84
C LEU A 165 -6.07 -5.84 -1.67
N GLU A 166 -7.14 -5.27 -1.13
CA GLU A 166 -8.38 -5.09 -1.87
C GLU A 166 -8.21 -4.11 -3.03
N ALA A 167 -7.60 -2.95 -2.78
CA ALA A 167 -7.28 -2.00 -3.83
C ALA A 167 -6.36 -2.61 -4.91
N LEU A 168 -5.40 -3.45 -4.50
CA LEU A 168 -4.53 -4.16 -5.43
C LEU A 168 -5.32 -5.13 -6.34
N ARG A 169 -6.31 -5.86 -5.81
CA ARG A 169 -7.17 -6.73 -6.64
C ARG A 169 -7.95 -5.93 -7.67
N VAL A 170 -8.53 -4.80 -7.27
CA VAL A 170 -9.27 -3.90 -8.16
C VAL A 170 -8.38 -3.41 -9.29
N GLU A 171 -7.16 -2.96 -8.99
CA GLU A 171 -6.23 -2.45 -10.00
C GLU A 171 -5.69 -3.55 -10.93
N ILE A 172 -5.48 -4.78 -10.42
CA ILE A 172 -5.10 -5.91 -11.29
C ILE A 172 -6.27 -6.27 -12.23
N ALA A 173 -7.51 -6.24 -11.75
CA ALA A 173 -8.70 -6.45 -12.59
C ALA A 173 -8.80 -5.36 -13.67
N HIS A 174 -8.61 -4.09 -13.31
CA HIS A 174 -8.60 -2.97 -14.23
C HIS A 174 -7.47 -3.10 -15.28
N LYS A 175 -6.24 -3.44 -14.85
CA LYS A 175 -5.12 -3.76 -15.74
C LYS A 175 -5.52 -4.85 -16.74
N SER A 176 -6.15 -5.92 -16.26
CA SER A 176 -6.60 -7.05 -17.08
C SER A 176 -7.63 -6.63 -18.14
N TYR A 177 -8.57 -5.77 -17.78
CA TYR A 177 -9.52 -5.17 -18.71
C TYR A 177 -8.80 -4.35 -19.81
N LEU A 178 -7.86 -3.48 -19.43
CA LEU A 178 -7.09 -2.69 -20.40
C LEU A 178 -6.32 -3.57 -21.38
N TYR A 179 -5.67 -4.63 -20.92
CA TYR A 179 -4.99 -5.58 -21.82
C TYR A 179 -5.94 -6.20 -22.84
N ARG A 180 -7.20 -6.50 -22.46
CA ARG A 180 -8.22 -7.01 -23.40
C ARG A 180 -8.67 -5.95 -24.40
N ALA A 181 -9.05 -4.77 -23.92
CA ALA A 181 -9.45 -3.65 -24.78
C ALA A 181 -8.36 -3.31 -25.82
N ASN A 182 -7.10 -3.40 -25.40
CA ASN A 182 -5.95 -3.10 -26.24
C ASN A 182 -5.67 -4.15 -27.33
N ARG A 183 -6.07 -5.42 -27.15
CA ARG A 183 -5.98 -6.43 -28.21
C ARG A 183 -6.81 -6.04 -29.44
N GLY A 184 -7.97 -5.41 -29.24
CA GLY A 184 -8.82 -4.89 -30.33
C GLY A 184 -8.23 -3.64 -30.99
N ALA A 185 -7.71 -2.70 -30.17
CA ALA A 185 -7.15 -1.43 -30.64
C ALA A 185 -5.79 -1.54 -31.35
N ALA A 186 -5.09 -2.67 -31.23
CA ALA A 186 -3.83 -2.95 -31.93
C ALA A 186 -3.98 -2.93 -33.47
N SER A 187 -5.21 -3.09 -33.98
CA SER A 187 -5.56 -2.98 -35.41
C SER A 187 -5.63 -1.54 -35.93
N THR A 188 -5.73 -0.53 -35.04
CA THR A 188 -6.12 0.85 -35.38
C THR A 188 -4.95 1.84 -35.47
N GLY A 189 -3.70 1.35 -35.41
CA GLY A 189 -2.49 2.13 -35.70
C GLY A 189 -1.64 2.58 -34.50
N LYS A 190 -0.49 3.22 -34.78
CA LYS A 190 0.57 3.53 -33.79
C LYS A 190 0.11 4.43 -32.62
N LYS A 191 -0.70 5.47 -32.88
CA LYS A 191 -1.16 6.41 -31.84
C LYS A 191 -2.09 5.75 -30.82
N ALA A 192 -2.97 4.85 -31.28
CA ALA A 192 -3.86 4.08 -30.41
C ALA A 192 -3.06 3.16 -29.49
N LYS A 193 -2.06 2.47 -30.05
CA LYS A 193 -1.12 1.62 -29.31
C LYS A 193 -0.36 2.38 -28.21
N THR A 194 0.17 3.58 -28.50
CA THR A 194 0.86 4.40 -27.49
C THR A 194 -0.06 4.85 -26.35
N ARG A 195 -1.29 5.29 -26.65
CA ARG A 195 -2.27 5.67 -25.62
C ARG A 195 -2.63 4.49 -24.71
N SER A 196 -2.81 3.33 -25.31
CA SER A 196 -3.04 2.05 -24.63
C SER A 196 -1.93 1.71 -23.63
N TYR A 197 -0.66 1.77 -24.04
CA TYR A 197 0.47 1.52 -23.13
C TYR A 197 0.58 2.57 -22.04
N ASN A 198 0.32 3.84 -22.35
CA ASN A 198 0.31 4.90 -21.33
C ASN A 198 -0.77 4.66 -20.26
N ALA A 199 -1.94 4.15 -20.65
CA ALA A 199 -2.99 3.79 -19.69
C ALA A 199 -2.55 2.62 -18.79
N ILE A 200 -1.94 1.57 -19.35
CA ILE A 200 -1.39 0.45 -18.57
C ILE A 200 -0.29 0.94 -17.61
N GLY A 201 0.64 1.76 -18.09
CA GLY A 201 1.72 2.30 -17.27
C GLY A 201 1.24 3.15 -16.09
N LYS A 202 0.09 3.83 -16.22
CA LYS A 202 -0.57 4.52 -15.10
C LYS A 202 -1.08 3.52 -14.06
N VAL A 203 -1.80 2.48 -14.49
CA VAL A 203 -2.29 1.43 -13.58
C VAL A 203 -1.11 0.73 -12.89
N ASP A 204 -0.03 0.44 -13.60
CA ASP A 204 1.20 -0.10 -13.01
C ASP A 204 1.79 0.80 -11.91
N ARG A 205 1.72 2.12 -12.06
CA ARG A 205 2.15 3.03 -11.00
C ARG A 205 1.27 2.91 -9.76
N VAL A 206 -0.05 2.79 -9.94
CA VAL A 206 -1.00 2.63 -8.83
C VAL A 206 -0.81 1.28 -8.14
N ILE A 207 -0.63 0.19 -8.89
CA ILE A 207 -0.31 -1.14 -8.35
C ILE A 207 0.96 -1.10 -7.50
N ARG A 208 2.05 -0.48 -7.98
CA ARG A 208 3.30 -0.33 -7.20
C ARG A 208 3.05 0.38 -5.87
N ASN A 209 2.23 1.43 -5.88
CA ASN A 209 1.91 2.18 -4.67
C ASN A 209 1.13 1.31 -3.66
N HIS A 210 0.13 0.54 -4.10
CA HIS A 210 -0.59 -0.39 -3.22
C HIS A 210 0.31 -1.49 -2.66
N VAL A 211 1.23 -2.03 -3.46
CA VAL A 211 2.23 -3.00 -2.97
C VAL A 211 3.12 -2.37 -1.90
N LYS A 212 3.62 -1.14 -2.09
CA LYS A 212 4.41 -0.44 -1.07
C LYS A 212 3.62 -0.20 0.22
N ARG A 213 2.35 0.19 0.13
CA ARG A 213 1.46 0.35 1.31
C ARG A 213 1.26 -0.97 2.05
N TYR A 214 1.04 -2.06 1.31
CA TYR A 214 0.93 -3.41 1.89
C TYR A 214 2.24 -3.84 2.56
N ASP A 215 3.37 -3.70 1.87
CA ASP A 215 4.68 -4.10 2.38
C ASP A 215 5.05 -3.28 3.64
N ALA A 216 4.72 -1.98 3.68
CA ALA A 216 4.89 -1.15 4.87
C ALA A 216 4.06 -1.63 6.06
N ALA A 217 2.80 -2.04 5.82
CA ALA A 217 1.94 -2.58 6.86
C ALA A 217 2.46 -3.91 7.40
N VAL A 218 2.88 -4.81 6.50
CA VAL A 218 3.48 -6.10 6.86
C VAL A 218 4.80 -5.94 7.60
N TRP A 219 5.66 -5.01 7.15
CA TRP A 219 6.90 -4.67 7.84
C TRP A 219 6.64 -4.18 9.26
N ALA A 220 5.62 -3.34 9.46
CA ALA A 220 5.25 -2.87 10.78
C ALA A 220 4.79 -4.02 11.69
N LEU A 221 3.97 -4.95 11.19
CA LEU A 221 3.55 -6.14 11.94
C LEU A 221 4.72 -7.06 12.31
N ASP A 222 5.74 -7.14 11.46
CA ASP A 222 6.98 -7.86 11.74
C ASP A 222 7.79 -7.20 12.86
N ARG A 223 7.97 -5.87 12.78
CA ARG A 223 8.65 -5.07 13.81
C ARG A 223 7.94 -5.08 15.17
N LEU A 224 6.61 -5.19 15.17
CA LEU A 224 5.81 -5.37 16.39
C LEU A 224 5.94 -6.78 16.98
N GLY A 225 6.54 -7.73 16.26
CA GLY A 225 6.70 -9.13 16.69
C GLY A 225 5.42 -9.96 16.61
N VAL A 226 4.42 -9.51 15.84
CA VAL A 226 3.08 -10.14 15.76
C VAL A 226 2.79 -10.77 14.41
N ARG A 227 3.77 -10.77 13.50
CA ARG A 227 3.66 -11.33 12.15
C ARG A 227 3.11 -12.76 12.10
N SER A 228 3.48 -13.60 13.07
CA SER A 228 3.03 -15.00 13.16
C SER A 228 1.51 -15.15 13.37
N LYS A 229 0.84 -14.13 13.92
CA LYS A 229 -0.62 -14.11 14.07
C LYS A 229 -1.36 -13.96 12.74
N TYR A 230 -0.67 -13.48 11.70
CA TYR A 230 -1.26 -13.10 10.41
C TYR A 230 -0.67 -13.86 9.21
N PRO A 231 -0.78 -15.21 9.16
CA PRO A 231 -0.21 -16.02 8.08
C PRO A 231 -0.87 -15.78 6.71
N MET A 232 -2.07 -15.18 6.68
CA MET A 232 -2.76 -14.81 5.44
C MET A 232 -2.04 -13.70 4.66
N PHE A 233 -1.28 -12.86 5.35
CA PHE A 233 -0.51 -11.80 4.71
C PHE A 233 0.78 -12.39 4.16
N GLN A 234 0.78 -12.88 2.92
CA GLN A 234 1.99 -13.45 2.31
C GLN A 234 2.80 -12.40 1.53
N GLU A 235 4.01 -12.77 1.11
CA GLU A 235 4.81 -11.90 0.24
C GLU A 235 4.14 -11.73 -1.14
N ILE A 236 4.02 -10.49 -1.60
CA ILE A 236 3.59 -10.19 -2.97
C ILE A 236 4.78 -10.37 -3.91
N LYS A 237 4.65 -11.15 -4.97
CA LYS A 237 5.69 -11.31 -5.98
C LYS A 237 5.24 -10.67 -7.30
N PRO A 238 6.17 -10.31 -8.21
CA PRO A 238 5.83 -9.76 -9.53
C PRO A 238 4.75 -10.60 -10.25
N GLU A 239 4.86 -11.93 -10.16
CA GLU A 239 3.90 -12.88 -10.73
C GLU A 239 2.46 -12.72 -10.22
N HIS A 240 2.26 -12.24 -9.00
CA HIS A 240 0.94 -12.04 -8.42
C HIS A 240 0.22 -10.80 -8.97
N THR A 241 0.95 -9.87 -9.59
CA THR A 241 0.45 -8.57 -10.08
C THR A 241 0.20 -8.54 -11.60
N LYS A 242 0.40 -9.70 -12.25
CA LYS A 242 0.21 -9.87 -13.70
C LYS A 242 -1.26 -9.75 -14.08
N ALA A 243 -1.49 -9.30 -15.31
CA ALA A 243 -2.84 -9.20 -15.85
C ALA A 243 -3.46 -10.60 -16.00
N VAL A 244 -4.63 -10.81 -15.39
CA VAL A 244 -5.42 -12.03 -15.46
C VAL A 244 -6.19 -12.06 -16.78
N THR A 245 -5.46 -12.37 -17.85
CA THR A 245 -6.04 -12.31 -19.20
C THR A 245 -6.91 -13.51 -19.57
N ASN A 246 -6.84 -14.61 -18.81
CA ASN A 246 -7.42 -15.91 -19.16
C ASN A 246 -8.79 -16.20 -18.51
N VAL A 247 -9.14 -15.62 -17.37
CA VAL A 247 -10.27 -16.07 -16.51
C VAL A 247 -11.69 -15.79 -17.06
N TYR A 248 -11.85 -15.22 -18.26
CA TYR A 248 -13.18 -14.84 -18.79
C TYR A 248 -13.73 -15.76 -19.89
N ASP A 249 -12.94 -16.66 -20.44
CA ASP A 249 -13.49 -17.72 -21.31
C ASP A 249 -13.43 -19.05 -20.54
N PRO A 250 -14.44 -19.35 -19.69
CA PRO A 250 -14.49 -20.60 -18.93
C PRO A 250 -14.46 -21.85 -19.83
N ASN A 251 -14.68 -21.69 -21.13
CA ASN A 251 -14.65 -22.76 -22.13
C ASN A 251 -13.40 -22.72 -23.04
N ALA A 252 -12.45 -21.82 -22.81
CA ALA A 252 -11.20 -21.81 -23.57
C ALA A 252 -10.39 -23.10 -23.31
N ARG A 253 -10.08 -23.83 -24.38
CA ARG A 253 -9.27 -25.06 -24.32
C ARG A 253 -7.90 -24.75 -23.68
N GLY A 254 -7.51 -25.53 -22.67
CA GLY A 254 -6.18 -25.45 -22.03
C GLY A 254 -6.12 -24.72 -20.68
N GLN A 255 -7.23 -24.22 -20.15
CA GLN A 255 -7.24 -23.44 -18.89
C GLN A 255 -7.31 -24.27 -17.59
N ARG A 256 -7.35 -25.60 -17.67
CA ARG A 256 -7.52 -26.51 -16.51
C ARG A 256 -6.42 -26.43 -15.45
N ASN A 257 -5.35 -25.64 -15.65
CA ASN A 257 -4.18 -25.65 -14.77
C ASN A 257 -3.66 -24.25 -14.36
N ILE A 258 -4.46 -23.19 -14.50
CA ILE A 258 -4.05 -21.85 -14.05
C ILE A 258 -4.40 -21.69 -12.57
N SER A 259 -3.42 -21.95 -11.69
CA SER A 259 -3.53 -21.61 -10.27
C SER A 259 -3.63 -20.09 -10.11
N LEU A 260 -4.72 -19.61 -9.53
CA LEU A 260 -4.86 -18.20 -9.15
C LEU A 260 -3.85 -17.86 -8.05
N SER A 261 -3.30 -16.65 -8.09
CA SER A 261 -2.42 -16.14 -7.03
C SER A 261 -3.15 -16.12 -5.68
N TRP A 262 -2.41 -16.31 -4.58
CA TRP A 262 -2.94 -16.26 -3.22
C TRP A 262 -3.68 -14.96 -2.90
N ILE A 263 -3.35 -13.87 -3.60
CA ILE A 263 -4.04 -12.58 -3.45
C ILE A 263 -5.55 -12.73 -3.75
N TRP A 264 -5.94 -13.66 -4.63
CA TRP A 264 -7.33 -13.91 -5.01
C TRP A 264 -8.05 -14.95 -4.14
N MET A 265 -7.30 -15.73 -3.36
CA MET A 265 -7.90 -16.73 -2.49
C MET A 265 -8.39 -16.04 -1.22
N ASN A 266 -9.71 -16.05 -1.00
CA ASN A 266 -10.25 -15.66 0.30
C ASN A 266 -9.80 -16.68 1.36
N ASN A 267 -9.77 -16.28 2.63
CA ASN A 267 -9.48 -17.14 3.80
C ASN A 267 -10.45 -18.34 3.97
N ALA A 268 -11.31 -18.64 3.00
CA ALA A 268 -12.15 -19.81 2.95
C ALA A 268 -11.53 -20.83 1.98
N ASN A 269 -10.95 -21.89 2.56
CA ASN A 269 -10.52 -23.16 1.94
C ASN A 269 -10.09 -23.12 0.47
N SER A 270 -8.81 -23.42 0.25
CA SER A 270 -8.07 -23.46 -1.01
C SER A 270 -8.62 -24.37 -2.13
N ASN A 271 -9.79 -25.01 -1.98
CA ASN A 271 -10.38 -25.90 -2.98
C ASN A 271 -11.91 -25.79 -3.00
N SER A 272 -12.46 -24.76 -3.65
CA SER A 272 -13.84 -24.82 -4.13
C SER A 272 -14.02 -23.97 -5.38
N SER A 273 -14.91 -24.42 -6.26
CA SER A 273 -15.41 -23.70 -7.44
C SER A 273 -15.98 -22.30 -7.11
N GLU A 274 -16.17 -21.99 -5.83
CA GLU A 274 -16.63 -20.70 -5.32
C GLU A 274 -15.54 -19.62 -5.40
N ASN A 275 -14.24 -19.97 -5.33
CA ASN A 275 -13.16 -19.00 -5.52
C ASN A 275 -13.09 -18.50 -6.98
N VAL A 276 -13.36 -19.37 -7.94
CA VAL A 276 -13.46 -18.99 -9.37
C VAL A 276 -14.72 -18.15 -9.60
N ALA A 277 -15.83 -18.47 -8.91
CA ALA A 277 -17.06 -17.67 -8.95
C ALA A 277 -16.87 -16.27 -8.32
N TYR A 278 -16.21 -16.14 -7.16
CA TYR A 278 -15.89 -14.85 -6.54
C TYR A 278 -14.98 -13.99 -7.42
N VAL A 279 -14.00 -14.59 -8.08
CA VAL A 279 -13.14 -13.87 -9.04
C VAL A 279 -13.92 -13.48 -10.29
N ALA A 280 -14.80 -14.35 -10.81
CA ALA A 280 -15.63 -14.05 -11.98
C ALA A 280 -16.70 -12.99 -11.69
N GLU A 281 -17.39 -13.11 -10.55
CA GLU A 281 -18.46 -12.22 -10.07
C GLU A 281 -17.89 -10.90 -9.56
N GLY A 282 -16.78 -10.93 -8.80
CA GLY A 282 -16.03 -9.74 -8.40
C GLY A 282 -15.43 -9.01 -9.60
N MET A 283 -14.90 -9.72 -10.61
CA MET A 283 -14.48 -9.07 -11.86
C MET A 283 -15.68 -8.55 -12.67
N GLN A 284 -16.82 -9.26 -12.73
CA GLN A 284 -18.03 -8.81 -13.45
C GLN A 284 -18.70 -7.60 -12.80
N LEU A 285 -18.88 -7.60 -11.49
CA LEU A 285 -19.45 -6.49 -10.72
C LEU A 285 -18.50 -5.27 -10.73
N ASN A 286 -17.19 -5.49 -10.61
CA ASN A 286 -16.22 -4.38 -10.68
C ASN A 286 -16.05 -3.85 -12.11
N LEU A 287 -16.26 -4.67 -13.14
CA LEU A 287 -16.37 -4.20 -14.53
C LEU A 287 -17.61 -3.32 -14.73
N GLN A 288 -18.76 -3.65 -14.12
CA GLN A 288 -19.97 -2.84 -14.18
C GLN A 288 -19.83 -1.47 -13.49
N LEU A 289 -19.07 -1.41 -12.39
CA LEU A 289 -18.78 -0.16 -11.67
C LEU A 289 -17.81 0.78 -12.41
N ILE A 290 -17.00 0.26 -13.34
CA ILE A 290 -16.04 1.05 -14.15
C ILE A 290 -16.68 1.53 -15.47
N THR A 291 -17.86 1.01 -15.83
CA THR A 291 -18.57 1.35 -17.08
C THR A 291 -19.65 2.44 -16.95
N HIS A 292 -19.73 3.14 -15.81
CA HIS A 292 -20.61 4.30 -15.59
C HIS A 292 -19.79 5.52 -15.16
#